data_AF-A0A7S3S512-F1
#
_entry.id   AF-A0A7S3S512-F1
#
_cell.length_a   1.000
_cell.length_b   1.000
_cell.length_c   1.000
_cell.angle_alpha   90.00
_cell.angle_beta   90.00
_cell.angle_gamma   90.00
#
_symmetry.space_group_name_H-M   'P 1'
#
loop_
_entity.id
_entity.type
_entity.pdbx_description
1 polymer ?
#
loop_
_entity_poly.entity_id
_entity_poly.type
_entity_poly.pdbx_seq_one_letter_code
_entity_poly.pdbx_strand_id
1 'polypeptide(L)'
;MNDYSKWDKIRDSDGEEDDPVSTSLEEENQEQLRGEMERMDMWLRRQIMGLEKQAPGRRHRPGQPPELSELTQQAAPYRKLTKEDRKVLSMLIITSHFEEGTTNLDRHPQMLDLTRHHRWLEEDPGTLELLCQVHNKAMKQMKDGQEPDDEERRALESPEDRRMRSMVLSGINTLAAPKKCKCTGGLLELVTQICTPSTDEGRERRKKWQKKEYAKDALFDSLFPDLRQFNDEEQDTGWWDIGIFVAVIVLLIFAALFLLYGPVFAASKVKTTSTLLTTTAANAANAAAPEAVAASLASAAAGVEGREGEL
;
A
#
# COMPACT_ATOMS: atom_id res chain seq x y z
N MET A 1 3.94 63.39 -6.76
CA MET A 1 3.38 62.92 -8.03
C MET A 1 4.18 61.68 -8.39
N ASN A 2 3.59 60.49 -8.27
CA ASN A 2 4.32 59.25 -8.51
C ASN A 2 4.49 59.07 -10.02
N ASP A 3 5.73 58.81 -10.43
CA ASP A 3 6.12 58.64 -11.83
C ASP A 3 5.80 57.20 -12.27
N TYR A 4 4.72 57.05 -13.05
CA TYR A 4 4.26 55.76 -13.58
C TYR A 4 4.93 55.41 -14.93
N SER A 5 5.88 56.21 -15.42
CA SER A 5 6.57 55.96 -16.70
C SER A 5 7.40 54.67 -16.72
N LYS A 6 7.69 54.08 -15.55
CA LYS A 6 8.30 52.75 -15.41
C LYS A 6 7.39 51.62 -15.91
N TRP A 7 6.08 51.75 -15.74
CA TRP A 7 5.11 50.71 -16.10
C TRP A 7 4.67 50.80 -17.56
N ASP A 8 4.77 51.99 -18.16
CA ASP A 8 4.44 52.27 -19.56
C ASP A 8 5.42 51.65 -20.58
N LYS A 9 6.53 51.10 -20.09
CA LYS A 9 7.52 50.35 -20.89
C LYS A 9 7.40 48.83 -20.75
N ILE A 10 6.45 48.34 -19.95
CA ILE A 10 6.05 46.94 -20.05
C ILE A 10 5.23 46.85 -21.33
N ARG A 11 5.94 46.68 -22.43
CA ARG A 11 5.36 46.31 -23.72
C ARG A 11 4.61 45.03 -23.44
N ASP A 12 3.29 45.07 -23.53
CA ASP A 12 2.44 43.88 -23.46
C ASP A 12 3.05 42.88 -24.45
N SER A 13 3.71 41.86 -23.89
CA SER A 13 4.30 40.75 -24.64
C SER A 13 3.17 39.82 -25.05
N ASP A 14 2.14 40.40 -25.65
CA ASP A 14 0.94 39.76 -26.20
C ASP A 14 1.18 39.34 -27.67
N GLY A 15 2.46 39.30 -28.05
CA GLY A 15 2.96 38.72 -29.29
C GLY A 15 3.70 37.44 -28.99
N GLU A 16 3.02 36.48 -28.34
CA GLU A 16 3.32 35.07 -28.57
C GLU A 16 2.96 34.82 -30.04
N GLU A 17 3.89 35.15 -30.95
CA GLU A 17 3.92 34.50 -32.26
C GLU A 17 4.18 33.03 -31.95
N ASP A 18 3.08 32.28 -31.75
CA ASP A 18 3.10 30.84 -31.58
C ASP A 18 3.95 30.26 -32.70
N ASP A 19 5.15 29.81 -32.31
CA ASP A 19 6.10 29.22 -33.23
C ASP A 19 5.35 28.04 -33.88
N PRO A 20 5.01 28.07 -35.18
CA PRO A 20 4.08 27.11 -35.78
C PRO A 20 4.55 25.65 -35.63
N VAL A 21 5.85 25.47 -35.35
CA VAL A 21 6.47 24.18 -35.04
C VAL A 21 6.01 23.62 -33.68
N SER A 22 5.87 24.44 -32.63
CA SER A 22 5.43 23.97 -31.30
C SER A 22 4.00 23.43 -31.33
N THR A 23 3.10 24.15 -32.00
CA THR A 23 1.68 23.75 -32.14
C THR A 23 1.57 22.39 -32.86
N SER A 24 2.35 22.18 -33.92
CA SER A 24 2.30 20.92 -34.69
C SER A 24 2.74 19.69 -33.88
N LEU A 25 3.76 19.84 -33.01
CA LEU A 25 4.26 18.75 -32.18
C LEU A 25 3.27 18.40 -31.05
N GLU A 26 2.58 19.39 -30.51
CA GLU A 26 1.54 19.16 -29.50
C GLU A 26 0.33 18.46 -30.11
N GLU A 27 -0.10 18.87 -31.31
CA GLU A 27 -1.19 18.21 -32.05
C GLU A 27 -0.86 16.74 -32.37
N GLU A 28 0.36 16.46 -32.85
CA GLU A 28 0.81 15.09 -33.14
C GLU A 28 0.83 14.21 -31.88
N ASN A 29 1.34 14.75 -30.77
CA ASN A 29 1.34 14.05 -29.48
C ASN A 29 -0.09 13.78 -28.96
N GLN A 30 -1.01 14.74 -29.11
CA GLN A 30 -2.40 14.57 -28.73
C GLN A 30 -3.11 13.53 -29.60
N GLU A 31 -2.85 13.51 -30.91
CA GLU A 31 -3.40 12.52 -31.82
C GLU A 31 -2.85 11.12 -31.51
N GLN A 32 -1.54 11.00 -31.23
CA GLN A 32 -0.93 9.75 -30.79
C GLN A 32 -1.57 9.24 -29.48
N LEU A 33 -1.75 10.12 -28.49
CA LEU A 33 -2.39 9.78 -27.23
C LEU A 33 -3.84 9.31 -27.44
N ARG A 34 -4.58 9.97 -28.32
CA ARG A 34 -5.94 9.57 -28.69
C ARG A 34 -5.97 8.20 -29.35
N GLY A 35 -5.06 7.92 -30.28
CA GLY A 35 -4.93 6.61 -30.92
C GLY A 35 -4.54 5.50 -29.94
N GLU A 36 -3.71 5.80 -28.93
CA GLU A 36 -3.41 4.88 -27.83
C GLU A 36 -4.62 4.63 -26.93
N MET A 37 -5.36 5.69 -26.61
CA MET A 37 -6.58 5.60 -25.80
C MET A 37 -7.62 4.71 -26.46
N GLU A 38 -7.84 4.85 -27.76
CA GLU A 38 -8.80 4.01 -28.50
C GLU A 38 -8.36 2.55 -28.54
N ARG A 39 -7.07 2.27 -28.74
CA ARG A 39 -6.53 0.91 -28.68
C ARG A 39 -6.69 0.28 -27.30
N MET A 40 -6.39 1.04 -26.24
CA MET A 40 -6.57 0.59 -24.85
C MET A 40 -8.05 0.36 -24.51
N ASP A 41 -8.96 1.25 -24.95
CA ASP A 41 -10.41 1.08 -24.72
C ASP A 41 -10.94 -0.20 -25.38
N MET A 42 -10.56 -0.44 -26.63
CA MET A 42 -10.92 -1.67 -27.35
C MET A 42 -10.36 -2.92 -26.68
N TRP A 43 -9.11 -2.86 -26.23
CA TRP A 43 -8.47 -3.96 -25.52
C TRP A 43 -9.14 -4.25 -24.17
N LEU A 44 -9.37 -3.23 -23.34
CA LEU A 44 -10.08 -3.36 -22.06
C LEU A 44 -11.49 -3.92 -22.27
N ARG A 45 -12.23 -3.41 -23.26
CA ARG A 45 -13.57 -3.90 -23.59
C ARG A 45 -13.54 -5.40 -23.91
N ARG A 46 -12.57 -5.86 -24.70
CA ARG A 46 -12.39 -7.29 -25.03
C ARG A 46 -12.12 -8.10 -23.76
N GLN A 47 -11.29 -7.59 -22.86
CA GLN A 47 -10.95 -8.28 -21.63
C GLN A 47 -12.15 -8.37 -20.67
N ILE A 48 -12.88 -7.28 -20.46
CA ILE A 48 -14.08 -7.22 -19.61
C ILE A 48 -15.18 -8.15 -20.14
N MET A 49 -15.48 -8.10 -21.44
CA MET A 49 -16.47 -9.01 -22.05
C MET A 49 -16.06 -10.49 -21.89
N GLY A 50 -14.76 -10.78 -21.83
CA GLY A 50 -14.31 -12.14 -21.55
C GLY A 50 -14.45 -12.54 -20.07
N LEU A 51 -14.32 -11.60 -19.13
CA LEU A 51 -14.63 -11.86 -17.71
C LEU A 51 -16.12 -12.16 -17.53
N GLU A 52 -17.00 -11.39 -18.17
CA GLU A 52 -18.45 -11.62 -18.20
C GLU A 52 -18.83 -13.02 -18.69
N LYS A 53 -18.12 -13.53 -19.69
CA LYS A 53 -18.34 -14.88 -20.22
C LYS A 53 -17.86 -15.98 -19.26
N GLN A 54 -16.88 -15.69 -18.41
CA GLN A 54 -16.29 -16.64 -17.46
C GLN A 54 -17.01 -16.66 -16.10
N ALA A 55 -17.88 -15.69 -15.81
CA ALA A 55 -18.56 -15.58 -14.54
C ALA A 55 -19.31 -16.89 -14.17
N PRO A 56 -19.16 -17.37 -12.91
CA PRO A 56 -19.77 -18.61 -12.44
C PRO A 56 -21.29 -18.51 -12.53
N GLY A 57 -21.87 -19.35 -13.38
CA GLY A 57 -23.30 -19.29 -13.73
C GLY A 57 -23.61 -19.79 -15.14
N ARG A 58 -22.59 -19.96 -16.01
CA ARG A 58 -22.81 -20.44 -17.38
C ARG A 58 -22.27 -21.82 -17.72
N ARG A 59 -21.21 -22.33 -17.08
CA ARG A 59 -20.63 -23.65 -17.41
C ARG A 59 -19.93 -24.27 -16.21
N HIS A 60 -20.63 -25.16 -15.49
CA HIS A 60 -19.96 -26.15 -14.65
C HIS A 60 -19.12 -27.02 -15.60
N ARG A 61 -17.78 -26.93 -15.52
CA ARG A 61 -16.92 -27.85 -16.28
C ARG A 61 -17.09 -29.24 -15.63
N PRO A 62 -17.63 -30.24 -16.35
CA PRO A 62 -17.74 -31.58 -15.79
C PRO A 62 -16.32 -32.10 -15.45
N GLY A 63 -16.10 -32.41 -14.17
CA GLY A 63 -14.82 -32.96 -13.68
C GLY A 63 -13.96 -32.05 -12.80
N GLN A 64 -14.37 -30.81 -12.51
CA GLN A 64 -13.64 -29.98 -11.53
C GLN A 64 -14.08 -30.34 -10.09
N PRO A 65 -13.15 -30.60 -9.15
CA PRO A 65 -13.49 -30.86 -7.75
C PRO A 65 -14.32 -29.71 -7.16
N PRO A 66 -15.39 -30.00 -6.39
CA PRO A 66 -16.30 -28.97 -5.87
C PRO A 66 -15.59 -27.96 -4.96
N GLU A 67 -14.56 -28.37 -4.21
CA GLU A 67 -13.85 -27.51 -3.25
C GLU A 67 -13.13 -26.32 -3.90
N LEU A 68 -12.58 -26.47 -5.11
CA LEU A 68 -11.96 -25.37 -5.86
C LEU A 68 -12.99 -24.43 -6.50
N SER A 69 -14.21 -24.92 -6.73
CA SER A 69 -15.29 -24.12 -7.30
C SER A 69 -15.86 -23.13 -6.30
N GLU A 70 -15.85 -23.45 -5.01
CA GLU A 70 -16.35 -22.57 -3.94
C GLU A 70 -15.43 -21.36 -3.71
N LEU A 71 -14.12 -21.58 -3.71
CA LEU A 71 -13.11 -20.49 -3.67
C LEU A 71 -13.26 -19.52 -4.85
N THR A 72 -13.64 -20.03 -6.04
CA THR A 72 -13.84 -19.18 -7.22
C THR A 72 -15.18 -18.43 -7.16
N GLN A 73 -16.18 -18.95 -6.44
CA GLN A 73 -17.49 -18.31 -6.28
C GLN A 73 -17.48 -17.11 -5.32
N GLN A 74 -16.47 -17.02 -4.44
CA GLN A 74 -16.32 -15.88 -3.53
C GLN A 74 -15.69 -14.65 -4.17
N ALA A 75 -15.28 -14.72 -5.45
CA ALA A 75 -14.77 -13.55 -6.15
C ALA A 75 -15.81 -12.44 -6.15
N ALA A 76 -15.47 -11.30 -5.56
CA ALA A 76 -16.36 -10.14 -5.47
C ALA A 76 -16.85 -9.76 -6.88
N PRO A 77 -18.15 -9.45 -7.05
CA PRO A 77 -18.67 -9.04 -8.35
C PRO A 77 -17.92 -7.79 -8.81
N TYR A 78 -17.35 -7.83 -10.01
CA TYR A 78 -16.61 -6.70 -10.55
C TYR A 78 -17.56 -5.54 -10.91
N ARG A 79 -17.03 -4.32 -10.77
CA ARG A 79 -17.74 -3.08 -11.14
C ARG A 79 -18.10 -3.11 -12.63
N LYS A 80 -19.35 -2.78 -12.95
CA LYS A 80 -19.76 -2.51 -14.34
C LYS A 80 -19.31 -1.12 -14.73
N LEU A 81 -18.53 -1.01 -15.81
CA LEU A 81 -18.08 0.27 -16.36
C LEU A 81 -18.99 0.74 -17.49
N THR A 82 -19.35 2.02 -17.48
CA THR A 82 -19.95 2.66 -18.65
C THR A 82 -18.91 2.82 -19.78
N LYS A 83 -19.35 3.28 -20.96
CA LYS A 83 -18.41 3.55 -22.07
C LYS A 83 -17.47 4.70 -21.72
N GLU A 84 -18.00 5.71 -21.04
CA GLU A 84 -17.32 6.90 -20.59
C GLU A 84 -16.30 6.54 -19.50
N ASP A 85 -16.70 5.75 -18.50
CA ASP A 85 -15.80 5.29 -17.43
C ASP A 85 -14.61 4.51 -17.99
N ARG A 86 -14.85 3.65 -19.00
CA ARG A 86 -13.78 2.86 -19.61
C ARG A 86 -12.79 3.73 -20.37
N LYS A 87 -13.25 4.77 -21.07
CA LYS A 87 -12.36 5.75 -21.72
C LYS A 87 -11.50 6.49 -20.71
N VAL A 88 -12.09 6.95 -19.60
CA VAL A 88 -11.36 7.59 -18.49
C VAL A 88 -10.31 6.64 -17.92
N LEU A 89 -10.69 5.37 -17.70
CA LEU A 89 -9.79 4.35 -17.20
C LEU A 89 -8.65 4.04 -18.18
N SER A 90 -8.94 3.97 -19.49
CA SER A 90 -7.92 3.86 -20.54
C SER A 90 -6.95 5.03 -20.51
N MET A 91 -7.44 6.26 -20.36
CA MET A 91 -6.60 7.45 -20.26
C MET A 91 -5.71 7.39 -19.02
N LEU A 92 -6.25 7.01 -17.86
CA LEU A 92 -5.46 6.82 -16.64
C LEU A 92 -4.35 5.77 -16.86
N ILE A 93 -4.66 4.64 -17.46
CA ILE A 93 -3.70 3.56 -17.73
C ILE A 93 -2.55 4.04 -18.63
N ILE A 94 -2.85 4.83 -19.66
CA ILE A 94 -1.84 5.33 -20.61
C ILE A 94 -0.98 6.42 -19.97
N THR A 95 -1.60 7.36 -19.27
CA THR A 95 -0.90 8.46 -18.60
C THR A 95 -0.02 7.95 -17.45
N SER A 96 -0.45 6.91 -16.74
CA SER A 96 0.32 6.25 -15.69
C SER A 96 1.41 5.30 -16.19
N HIS A 97 1.49 4.99 -17.48
CA HIS A 97 2.45 4.02 -17.98
C HIS A 97 3.89 4.54 -17.96
N PHE A 98 4.80 3.70 -17.47
CA PHE A 98 6.25 3.85 -17.53
C PHE A 98 6.92 2.46 -17.47
N GLU A 99 8.18 2.37 -17.91
CA GLU A 99 8.98 1.14 -17.83
C GLU A 99 9.51 0.91 -16.42
N GLU A 100 9.67 -0.34 -15.97
CA GLU A 100 10.14 -0.63 -14.60
C GLU A 100 11.54 -0.03 -14.37
N GLY A 101 11.68 0.72 -13.27
CA GLY A 101 12.91 1.49 -12.97
C GLY A 101 12.96 2.90 -13.58
N THR A 102 12.00 3.29 -14.41
CA THR A 102 11.86 4.66 -14.95
C THR A 102 10.74 5.44 -14.24
N THR A 103 10.51 6.71 -14.62
CA THR A 103 9.43 7.55 -14.09
C THR A 103 8.77 8.38 -15.18
N ASN A 104 7.46 8.59 -15.07
CA ASN A 104 6.65 9.45 -15.94
C ASN A 104 6.26 10.77 -15.24
N LEU A 105 7.22 11.47 -14.63
CA LEU A 105 6.93 12.67 -13.81
C LEU A 105 6.25 13.79 -14.62
N ASP A 106 6.53 13.85 -15.92
CA ASP A 106 5.94 14.77 -16.89
C ASP A 106 4.42 14.61 -17.03
N ARG A 107 3.89 13.40 -16.83
CA ARG A 107 2.45 13.08 -16.97
C ARG A 107 1.68 13.16 -15.65
N HIS A 108 2.36 13.42 -14.55
CA HIS A 108 1.72 13.50 -13.23
C HIS A 108 0.64 14.58 -13.13
N PRO A 109 0.81 15.80 -13.69
CA PRO A 109 -0.27 16.79 -13.70
C PRO A 109 -1.55 16.28 -14.38
N GLN A 110 -1.42 15.61 -15.52
CA GLN A 110 -2.55 15.03 -16.26
C GLN A 110 -3.21 13.89 -15.46
N MET A 111 -2.41 13.05 -14.81
CA MET A 111 -2.90 11.97 -13.95
C MET A 111 -3.70 12.51 -12.76
N LEU A 112 -3.21 13.57 -12.10
CA LEU A 112 -3.89 14.24 -11.00
C LEU A 112 -5.17 14.93 -11.45
N ASP A 113 -5.15 15.55 -12.63
CA ASP A 113 -6.34 16.20 -13.18
C ASP A 113 -7.45 15.18 -13.48
N LEU A 114 -7.08 14.01 -14.01
CA LEU A 114 -8.01 12.89 -14.23
C LEU A 114 -8.62 12.41 -12.93
N THR A 115 -7.83 12.15 -11.87
CA THR A 115 -8.39 11.67 -10.60
C THR A 115 -9.20 12.73 -9.87
N ARG A 116 -8.87 14.01 -10.02
CA ARG A 116 -9.66 15.13 -9.50
C ARG A 116 -11.06 15.19 -10.13
N HIS A 117 -11.16 15.05 -11.45
CA HIS A 117 -12.44 15.07 -12.17
C HIS A 117 -13.23 13.76 -12.03
N HIS A 118 -12.52 12.65 -11.81
CA HIS A 118 -13.10 11.31 -11.74
C HIS A 118 -12.75 10.64 -10.41
N ARG A 119 -13.20 11.25 -9.32
CA ARG A 119 -12.93 10.83 -7.93
C ARG A 119 -13.25 9.34 -7.64
N TRP A 120 -14.19 8.77 -8.39
CA TRP A 120 -14.52 7.34 -8.32
C TRP A 120 -13.34 6.40 -8.64
N LEU A 121 -12.31 6.87 -9.35
CA LEU A 121 -11.10 6.09 -9.64
C LEU A 121 -10.39 5.67 -8.34
N GLU A 122 -10.35 6.55 -7.35
CA GLU A 122 -9.72 6.28 -6.05
C GLU A 122 -10.72 5.68 -5.05
N GLU A 123 -11.94 6.22 -5.01
CA GLU A 123 -12.94 5.86 -3.99
C GLU A 123 -13.54 4.48 -4.21
N ASP A 124 -13.75 4.05 -5.45
CA ASP A 124 -14.37 2.75 -5.70
C ASP A 124 -13.31 1.61 -5.71
N PRO A 125 -13.31 0.72 -4.72
CA PRO A 125 -12.40 -0.43 -4.70
C PRO A 125 -12.63 -1.39 -5.88
N GLY A 126 -13.85 -1.42 -6.44
CA GLY A 126 -14.20 -2.27 -7.57
C GLY A 126 -13.46 -1.92 -8.87
N THR A 127 -12.97 -0.69 -9.00
CA THR A 127 -12.15 -0.27 -10.15
C THR A 127 -10.79 -0.97 -10.14
N LEU A 128 -10.11 -0.93 -8.99
CA LEU A 128 -8.81 -1.60 -8.81
C LEU A 128 -8.95 -3.11 -8.97
N GLU A 129 -9.98 -3.69 -8.35
CA GLU A 129 -10.27 -5.13 -8.44
C GLU A 129 -10.54 -5.56 -9.89
N LEU A 130 -11.32 -4.77 -10.64
CA LEU A 130 -11.56 -5.03 -12.07
C LEU A 130 -10.25 -5.04 -12.87
N LEU A 131 -9.34 -4.09 -12.64
CA LEU A 131 -8.06 -4.07 -13.33
C LEU A 131 -7.19 -5.28 -12.97
N CYS A 132 -7.17 -5.68 -11.70
CA CYS A 132 -6.48 -6.90 -11.25
C CYS A 132 -7.05 -8.14 -11.96
N GLN A 133 -8.38 -8.28 -12.04
CA GLN A 133 -9.03 -9.38 -12.75
C GLN A 133 -8.74 -9.37 -14.25
N VAL A 134 -8.76 -8.20 -14.88
CA VAL A 134 -8.38 -8.02 -16.31
C VAL A 134 -6.93 -8.46 -16.54
N HIS A 135 -6.01 -8.02 -15.70
CA HIS A 135 -4.59 -8.39 -15.78
C HIS A 135 -4.39 -9.91 -15.59
N ASN A 136 -5.01 -10.48 -14.55
CA ASN A 136 -4.93 -11.91 -14.24
C ASN A 136 -5.54 -12.76 -15.37
N LYS A 137 -6.65 -12.32 -15.96
CA LYS A 137 -7.22 -12.99 -17.13
C LYS A 137 -6.31 -12.93 -18.34
N ALA A 138 -5.70 -11.78 -18.63
CA ALA A 138 -4.73 -11.66 -19.73
C ALA A 138 -3.54 -12.61 -19.53
N MET A 139 -3.06 -12.79 -18.30
CA MET A 139 -2.02 -13.78 -17.97
C MET A 139 -2.49 -15.24 -18.14
N LYS A 140 -3.75 -15.54 -17.77
CA LYS A 140 -4.32 -16.90 -17.90
C LYS A 140 -4.54 -17.30 -19.36
N GLN A 141 -4.90 -16.36 -20.25
CA GLN A 141 -5.09 -16.63 -21.68
C GLN A 141 -3.83 -17.23 -22.34
N MET A 142 -2.65 -17.02 -21.75
CA MET A 142 -1.41 -17.63 -22.21
C MET A 142 -1.22 -19.10 -21.79
N LYS A 143 -2.05 -19.64 -20.89
CA LYS A 143 -1.85 -20.98 -20.30
C LYS A 143 -2.68 -22.07 -20.99
N ASP A 144 -3.68 -21.70 -21.78
CA ASP A 144 -4.68 -22.65 -22.33
C ASP A 144 -4.17 -23.49 -23.53
N GLY A 145 -2.87 -23.41 -23.88
CA GLY A 145 -2.22 -24.31 -24.83
C GLY A 145 -0.98 -24.92 -24.19
N GLN A 146 -1.00 -26.25 -23.97
CA GLN A 146 0.12 -27.18 -23.74
C GLN A 146 1.41 -26.55 -23.18
N GLU A 147 1.72 -26.76 -21.88
CA GLU A 147 2.90 -26.22 -21.15
C GLU A 147 4.15 -26.07 -22.03
N PRO A 148 4.34 -24.91 -22.69
CA PRO A 148 5.57 -24.61 -23.38
C PRO A 148 6.56 -24.10 -22.34
N ASP A 149 7.85 -24.19 -22.63
CA ASP A 149 8.88 -23.52 -21.83
C ASP A 149 8.57 -22.01 -21.73
N ASP A 150 8.95 -21.36 -20.62
CA ASP A 150 8.57 -19.97 -20.31
C ASP A 150 9.03 -18.98 -21.40
N GLU A 151 10.09 -19.32 -22.12
CA GLU A 151 10.61 -18.54 -23.25
C GLU A 151 9.74 -18.66 -24.50
N GLU A 152 9.25 -19.86 -24.82
CA GLU A 152 8.37 -20.12 -25.96
C GLU A 152 6.99 -19.49 -25.74
N ARG A 153 6.51 -19.49 -24.49
CA ARG A 153 5.27 -18.82 -24.09
C ARG A 153 5.33 -17.30 -24.31
N ARG A 154 6.49 -16.66 -24.11
CA ARG A 154 6.69 -15.23 -24.39
C ARG A 154 6.72 -14.92 -25.89
N ALA A 155 7.09 -15.89 -26.73
CA ALA A 155 7.13 -15.72 -28.18
C ALA A 155 5.74 -15.82 -28.83
N LEU A 156 4.81 -16.56 -28.21
CA LEU A 156 3.44 -16.73 -28.73
C LEU A 156 2.52 -15.54 -28.44
N GLU A 157 2.85 -14.73 -27.44
CA GLU A 157 2.05 -13.57 -27.10
C GLU A 157 2.22 -12.44 -28.15
N SER A 158 1.10 -11.88 -28.61
CA SER A 158 1.12 -10.67 -29.42
C SER A 158 1.87 -9.55 -28.66
N PRO A 159 2.86 -8.88 -29.30
CA PRO A 159 3.60 -7.81 -28.65
C PRO A 159 2.68 -6.68 -28.16
N GLU A 160 1.52 -6.49 -28.81
CA GLU A 160 0.50 -5.54 -28.39
C GLU A 160 -0.16 -5.97 -27.07
N ASP A 161 -0.58 -7.22 -26.91
CA ASP A 161 -1.21 -7.70 -25.67
C ASP A 161 -0.25 -7.63 -24.48
N ARG A 162 1.03 -7.94 -24.72
CA ARG A 162 2.10 -7.76 -23.72
C ARG A 162 2.23 -6.31 -23.30
N ARG A 163 2.22 -5.39 -24.26
CA ARG A 163 2.30 -3.94 -24.00
C ARG A 163 1.07 -3.46 -23.22
N MET A 164 -0.14 -3.85 -23.65
CA MET A 164 -1.39 -3.48 -22.97
C MET A 164 -1.43 -3.99 -21.53
N ARG A 165 -0.99 -5.23 -21.29
CA ARG A 165 -0.88 -5.77 -19.92
C ARG A 165 0.12 -4.97 -19.07
N SER A 166 1.28 -4.61 -19.62
CA SER A 166 2.28 -3.79 -18.92
C SER A 166 1.74 -2.39 -18.56
N MET A 167 0.94 -1.80 -19.44
CA MET A 167 0.23 -0.55 -19.16
C MET A 167 -0.80 -0.72 -18.04
N VAL A 168 -1.62 -1.79 -18.08
CA VAL A 168 -2.58 -2.09 -17.00
C VAL A 168 -1.86 -2.26 -15.67
N LEU A 169 -0.71 -2.93 -15.64
CA LEU A 169 0.09 -3.06 -14.41
C LEU A 169 0.49 -1.69 -13.83
N SER A 170 0.85 -0.73 -14.68
CA SER A 170 1.08 0.66 -14.27
C SER A 170 -0.19 1.31 -13.72
N GLY A 171 -1.35 1.13 -14.37
CA GLY A 171 -2.63 1.64 -13.86
C GLY A 171 -3.01 1.06 -12.50
N ILE A 172 -2.80 -0.24 -12.29
CA ILE A 172 -2.98 -0.91 -10.98
C ILE A 172 -2.04 -0.30 -9.95
N ASN A 173 -0.76 -0.12 -10.30
CA ASN A 173 0.24 0.47 -9.41
C ASN A 173 -0.21 1.87 -8.93
N THR A 174 -0.71 2.67 -9.88
CA THR A 174 -1.21 4.01 -9.60
C THR A 174 -2.39 4.04 -8.65
N LEU A 175 -3.38 3.17 -8.86
CA LEU A 175 -4.58 3.13 -8.02
C LEU A 175 -4.35 2.44 -6.66
N ALA A 176 -3.44 1.47 -6.60
CA ALA A 176 -3.15 0.72 -5.38
C ALA A 176 -2.26 1.49 -4.39
N ALA A 177 -1.29 2.24 -4.90
CA ALA A 177 -0.26 2.82 -4.06
C ALA A 177 -0.78 3.79 -2.98
N PRO A 178 -1.76 4.69 -3.22
CA PRO A 178 -2.27 5.57 -2.16
C PRO A 178 -2.86 4.80 -0.99
N LYS A 179 -3.58 3.70 -1.28
CA LYS A 179 -4.19 2.82 -0.28
C LYS A 179 -3.11 2.06 0.50
N LYS A 180 -2.12 1.51 -0.21
CA LYS A 180 -1.01 0.76 0.40
C LYS A 180 -0.05 1.63 1.21
N CYS A 181 0.12 2.90 0.84
CA CYS A 181 0.90 3.88 1.59
C CYS A 181 0.14 4.56 2.73
N LYS A 182 -1.16 4.27 2.88
CA LYS A 182 -2.06 4.97 3.81
C LYS A 182 -1.99 6.51 3.65
N CYS A 183 -1.89 6.99 2.41
CA CYS A 183 -1.86 8.42 2.10
C CYS A 183 -3.26 9.02 2.27
N THR A 184 -3.41 9.91 3.26
CA THR A 184 -4.70 10.55 3.60
C THR A 184 -5.27 11.40 2.47
N GLY A 185 -4.42 12.05 1.69
CA GLY A 185 -4.76 12.87 0.52
C GLY A 185 -4.80 12.08 -0.79
N GLY A 186 -4.86 10.75 -0.74
CA GLY A 186 -5.02 9.90 -1.92
C GLY A 186 -3.85 9.98 -2.89
N LEU A 187 -4.14 9.97 -4.19
CA LEU A 187 -3.09 10.01 -5.22
C LEU A 187 -2.33 11.34 -5.23
N LEU A 188 -2.99 12.45 -4.90
CA LEU A 188 -2.37 13.77 -4.86
C LEU A 188 -1.20 13.80 -3.87
N GLU A 189 -1.44 13.36 -2.64
CA GLU A 189 -0.41 13.32 -1.61
C GLU A 189 0.74 12.38 -2.01
N LEU A 190 0.42 11.21 -2.56
CA LEU A 190 1.41 10.24 -3.01
C LEU A 190 2.30 10.82 -4.13
N VAL A 191 1.71 11.47 -5.13
CA VAL A 191 2.45 12.07 -6.25
C VAL A 191 3.40 13.15 -5.74
N THR A 192 2.99 13.99 -4.79
CA THR A 192 3.88 14.97 -4.16
C THR A 192 5.07 14.29 -3.48
N GLN A 193 4.84 13.21 -2.73
CA GLN A 193 5.91 12.45 -2.07
C GLN A 193 6.86 11.78 -3.08
N ILE A 194 6.34 11.32 -4.21
CA ILE A 194 7.14 10.69 -5.28
C ILE A 194 7.95 11.73 -6.04
N CYS A 195 7.37 12.87 -6.41
CA CYS A 195 8.04 13.91 -7.19
C CYS A 195 9.18 14.57 -6.40
N THR A 196 8.90 14.92 -5.14
CA THR A 196 9.81 15.64 -4.26
C THR A 196 9.99 14.89 -2.93
N PRO A 197 10.74 13.76 -2.92
CA PRO A 197 10.92 12.97 -1.72
C PRO A 197 11.88 13.66 -0.75
N SER A 198 11.33 14.38 0.23
CA SER A 198 12.10 15.04 1.30
C SER A 198 12.61 14.04 2.34
N THR A 199 11.80 13.03 2.68
CA THR A 199 12.10 12.01 3.70
C THR A 199 12.65 10.72 3.09
N ASP A 200 13.31 9.88 3.92
CA ASP A 200 13.74 8.55 3.50
C ASP A 200 12.55 7.65 3.13
N GLU A 201 11.44 7.75 3.87
CA GLU A 201 10.20 7.06 3.52
C GLU A 201 9.69 7.48 2.14
N GLY A 202 9.70 8.77 1.81
CA GLY A 202 9.32 9.25 0.48
C GLY A 202 10.22 8.67 -0.63
N ARG A 203 11.53 8.56 -0.37
CA ARG A 203 12.48 7.91 -1.29
C ARG A 203 12.18 6.43 -1.47
N GLU A 204 11.84 5.72 -0.40
CA GLU A 204 11.43 4.32 -0.47
C GLU A 204 10.12 4.17 -1.24
N ARG A 205 9.11 4.99 -0.95
CA ARG A 205 7.81 4.99 -1.66
C ARG A 205 8.01 5.21 -3.16
N ARG A 206 8.90 6.13 -3.56
CA ARG A 206 9.30 6.35 -4.96
C ARG A 206 9.92 5.09 -5.57
N LYS A 207 10.84 4.43 -4.87
CA LYS A 207 11.47 3.18 -5.35
C LYS A 207 10.44 2.06 -5.52
N LYS A 208 9.55 1.87 -4.54
CA LYS A 208 8.45 0.88 -4.62
C LYS A 208 7.53 1.17 -5.80
N TRP A 209 7.20 2.45 -6.02
CA TRP A 209 6.41 2.88 -7.16
C TRP A 209 7.09 2.58 -8.50
N GLN A 210 8.38 2.94 -8.65
CA GLN A 210 9.17 2.69 -9.87
C GLN A 210 9.30 1.20 -10.21
N LYS A 211 9.37 0.34 -9.18
CA LYS A 211 9.41 -1.12 -9.29
C LYS A 211 8.02 -1.77 -9.44
N LYS A 212 6.96 -0.96 -9.49
CA LYS A 212 5.56 -1.39 -9.54
C LYS A 212 5.19 -2.39 -8.43
N GLU A 213 5.78 -2.24 -7.24
CA GLU A 213 5.56 -3.16 -6.11
C GLU A 213 4.11 -3.08 -5.61
N TYR A 214 3.51 -1.89 -5.57
CA TYR A 214 2.11 -1.75 -5.16
C TYR A 214 1.13 -2.50 -6.08
N ALA A 215 1.44 -2.58 -7.38
CA ALA A 215 0.66 -3.41 -8.29
C ALA A 215 0.83 -4.91 -8.01
N LYS A 216 2.05 -5.35 -7.72
CA LYS A 216 2.35 -6.76 -7.37
C LYS A 216 1.58 -7.15 -6.11
N ASP A 217 1.58 -6.28 -5.10
CA ASP A 217 0.84 -6.48 -3.85
C ASP A 217 -0.68 -6.53 -4.10
N ALA A 218 -1.23 -5.58 -4.87
CA ALA A 218 -2.66 -5.57 -5.19
C ALA A 218 -3.11 -6.77 -6.05
N LEU A 219 -2.26 -7.26 -6.94
CA LEU A 219 -2.51 -8.48 -7.70
C LEU A 219 -2.50 -9.71 -6.80
N PHE A 220 -1.58 -9.76 -5.83
CA PHE A 220 -1.51 -10.84 -4.85
C PHE A 220 -2.76 -10.87 -3.97
N ASP A 221 -3.21 -9.71 -3.46
CA ASP A 221 -4.43 -9.60 -2.67
C ASP A 221 -5.68 -10.04 -3.46
N SER A 222 -5.75 -9.70 -4.75
CA SER A 222 -6.87 -10.10 -5.63
C SER A 222 -6.85 -11.59 -5.94
N LEU A 223 -5.67 -12.23 -5.97
CA LEU A 223 -5.54 -13.69 -6.15
C LEU A 223 -5.84 -14.47 -4.87
N PHE A 224 -5.58 -13.88 -3.70
CA PHE A 224 -5.71 -14.52 -2.39
C PHE A 224 -6.50 -13.63 -1.42
N PRO A 225 -7.82 -13.49 -1.60
CA PRO A 225 -8.64 -12.65 -0.73
C PRO A 225 -8.59 -13.07 0.73
N ASP A 226 -8.39 -14.36 1.01
CA ASP A 226 -8.25 -14.91 2.37
C ASP A 226 -7.00 -14.38 3.08
N LEU A 227 -5.90 -14.15 2.36
CA LEU A 227 -4.66 -13.61 2.93
C LEU A 227 -4.77 -12.12 3.25
N ARG A 228 -5.65 -11.40 2.57
CA ARG A 228 -5.85 -9.96 2.79
C ARG A 228 -6.34 -9.66 4.22
N GLN A 229 -7.16 -10.54 4.79
CA GLN A 229 -7.69 -10.38 6.15
C GLN A 229 -6.57 -10.32 7.20
N PHE A 230 -5.48 -11.06 6.99
CA PHE A 230 -4.33 -11.05 7.90
C PHE A 230 -3.45 -9.81 7.71
N ASN A 231 -3.31 -9.32 6.47
CA ASN A 231 -2.40 -8.22 6.14
C ASN A 231 -2.88 -6.86 6.68
N ASP A 232 -4.19 -6.63 6.72
CA ASP A 232 -4.78 -5.38 7.23
C ASP A 232 -4.77 -5.31 8.77
N GLU A 233 -4.77 -6.45 9.47
CA GLU A 233 -4.74 -6.52 10.93
C GLU A 233 -3.30 -6.51 11.51
N GLU A 234 -2.32 -7.07 10.80
CA GLU A 234 -0.96 -7.24 11.35
C GLU A 234 -0.04 -6.02 11.25
N GLN A 235 -0.38 -4.98 10.47
CA GLN A 235 0.60 -3.92 10.19
C GLN A 235 0.92 -3.01 11.39
N ASP A 236 0.01 -2.88 12.36
CA ASP A 236 0.23 -2.08 13.57
C ASP A 236 0.53 -2.95 14.81
N THR A 237 0.15 -4.24 14.82
CA THR A 237 0.40 -5.19 15.92
C THR A 237 1.59 -6.11 15.70
N GLY A 238 1.97 -6.38 14.45
CA GLY A 238 2.96 -7.42 14.12
C GLY A 238 4.35 -7.17 14.69
N TRP A 239 4.81 -5.92 14.76
CA TRP A 239 6.09 -5.61 15.42
C TRP A 239 6.04 -5.81 16.93
N TRP A 240 4.88 -5.57 17.54
CA TRP A 240 4.66 -5.80 18.96
C TRP A 240 4.57 -7.30 19.26
N ASP A 241 3.87 -8.06 18.42
CA ASP A 241 3.77 -9.52 18.54
C ASP A 241 5.11 -10.23 18.29
N ILE A 242 5.90 -9.79 17.30
CA ILE A 242 7.28 -10.27 17.12
C ILE A 242 8.12 -9.94 18.36
N GLY A 243 7.96 -8.74 18.92
CA GLY A 243 8.62 -8.35 20.17
C GLY A 243 8.26 -9.27 21.35
N ILE A 244 6.98 -9.62 21.49
CA ILE A 244 6.50 -10.59 22.50
C ILE A 244 7.08 -11.97 22.24
N PHE A 245 7.07 -12.43 20.99
CA PHE A 245 7.57 -13.76 20.64
C PHE A 245 9.07 -13.89 20.97
N VAL A 246 9.86 -12.87 20.65
CA VAL A 246 11.28 -12.80 21.00
C VAL A 246 11.47 -12.74 22.52
N ALA A 247 10.68 -11.93 23.24
CA ALA A 247 10.74 -11.85 24.70
C ALA A 247 10.42 -13.20 25.38
N VAL A 248 9.44 -13.94 24.88
CA VAL A 248 9.09 -15.29 25.37
C VAL A 248 10.23 -16.27 25.13
N ILE A 249 10.85 -16.26 23.94
CA ILE A 249 12.02 -17.11 23.64
C ILE A 249 13.18 -16.79 24.59
N VAL A 250 13.49 -15.51 24.80
CA VAL A 250 14.56 -15.09 25.73
C VAL A 250 14.24 -15.53 27.16
N LEU A 251 12.99 -15.40 27.61
CA LEU A 251 12.57 -15.83 28.94
C LEU A 251 12.70 -17.35 29.12
N LEU A 252 12.35 -18.14 28.09
CA LEU A 252 12.55 -19.60 28.09
C LEU A 252 14.04 -19.98 28.20
N ILE A 253 14.91 -19.26 27.48
CA ILE A 253 16.37 -19.47 27.58
C ILE A 253 16.86 -19.14 28.98
N PHE A 254 16.43 -18.02 29.56
CA PHE A 254 16.80 -17.65 30.95
C PHE A 254 16.28 -18.66 31.97
N ALA A 255 15.04 -19.14 31.82
CA ALA A 255 14.47 -20.16 32.70
C ALA A 255 15.25 -21.48 32.59
N ALA A 256 15.62 -21.91 31.38
CA ALA A 256 16.44 -23.09 31.16
C ALA A 256 17.83 -22.93 31.79
N LEU A 257 18.51 -21.80 31.57
CA LEU A 257 19.80 -21.50 32.20
C LEU A 257 19.70 -21.46 33.74
N PHE A 258 18.63 -20.86 34.27
CA PHE A 258 18.40 -20.82 35.72
C PHE A 258 18.15 -22.20 36.30
N LEU A 259 17.42 -23.09 35.61
CA LEU A 259 17.25 -24.47 36.06
C LEU A 259 18.56 -25.28 35.99
N LEU A 260 19.38 -25.04 34.97
CA LEU A 260 20.61 -25.80 34.73
C LEU A 260 21.77 -25.34 35.65
N TYR A 261 21.86 -24.04 35.93
CA TYR A 261 22.96 -23.44 36.72
C TYR A 261 22.52 -22.94 38.11
N GLY A 262 21.23 -22.78 38.37
CA GLY A 262 20.67 -22.36 39.66
C GLY A 262 21.16 -23.17 40.87
N PRO A 263 21.21 -24.52 40.83
CA PRO A 263 21.71 -25.29 41.97
C PRO A 263 23.21 -25.08 42.24
N VAL A 264 23.99 -24.69 41.23
CA VAL A 264 25.43 -24.37 41.39
C VAL A 264 25.63 -23.05 42.14
N PHE A 265 24.77 -22.05 41.88
CA PHE A 265 24.81 -20.78 42.59
C PHE A 265 24.18 -20.84 44.00
N ALA A 266 23.12 -21.62 44.18
CA ALA A 266 22.48 -21.80 45.50
C ALA A 266 23.37 -22.51 46.53
N ALA A 267 24.29 -23.38 46.09
CA ALA A 267 25.22 -24.09 46.98
C ALA A 267 26.35 -23.20 47.56
N SER A 268 26.52 -21.96 47.10
CA SER A 268 27.66 -21.11 47.46
C SER A 268 27.46 -20.20 48.68
N LYS A 269 26.27 -20.17 49.30
CA LYS A 269 26.01 -19.41 50.53
C LYS A 269 25.18 -20.18 51.56
N VAL A 270 25.76 -21.24 52.13
CA VAL A 270 25.39 -21.67 53.49
C VAL A 270 26.67 -21.83 54.31
N LYS A 271 27.18 -20.70 54.83
CA LYS A 271 28.02 -20.72 56.03
C LYS A 271 27.10 -20.81 57.23
N THR A 272 26.84 -22.07 57.59
CA THR A 272 26.40 -22.54 58.90
C THR A 272 27.08 -21.76 60.02
N THR A 273 26.28 -21.03 60.79
CA THR A 273 26.58 -20.51 62.13
C THR A 273 25.23 -20.60 62.86
N SER A 274 24.98 -21.26 63.99
CA SER A 274 25.66 -22.24 64.82
C SER A 274 24.56 -22.86 65.71
N THR A 275 24.70 -24.14 66.05
CA THR A 275 24.47 -24.74 67.38
C THR A 275 23.18 -24.44 68.17
N LEU A 276 22.31 -25.45 68.19
CA LEU A 276 21.59 -26.10 69.31
C LEU A 276 21.37 -25.41 70.69
N LEU A 277 20.15 -25.68 71.18
CA LEU A 277 19.64 -25.88 72.56
C LEU A 277 19.03 -24.66 73.29
N THR A 278 17.69 -24.54 73.37
CA THR A 278 16.75 -25.27 74.26
C THR A 278 16.90 -24.83 75.71
N THR A 279 16.17 -23.82 76.19
CA THR A 279 14.97 -23.85 77.07
C THR A 279 14.83 -22.39 77.59
N THR A 280 13.69 -21.77 77.87
CA THR A 280 12.56 -22.10 78.73
C THR A 280 11.51 -20.98 78.61
N ALA A 281 10.24 -21.33 78.82
CA ALA A 281 9.18 -20.59 79.54
C ALA A 281 8.91 -19.12 79.13
N ALA A 282 7.77 -18.83 78.49
CA ALA A 282 6.46 -18.61 79.11
C ALA A 282 6.16 -17.12 79.40
N ASN A 283 4.91 -16.75 79.12
CA ASN A 283 4.17 -15.57 79.57
C ASN A 283 4.47 -14.20 78.95
N ALA A 284 3.49 -13.74 78.16
CA ALA A 284 2.63 -12.56 78.41
C ALA A 284 2.25 -12.01 77.03
N ALA A 285 1.03 -12.21 76.50
CA ALA A 285 -0.26 -11.69 76.95
C ALA A 285 -0.26 -10.16 77.16
N ASN A 286 -1.09 -9.48 76.35
CA ASN A 286 -1.47 -8.07 76.39
C ASN A 286 -0.39 -7.09 75.89
N ALA A 287 -0.69 -6.02 75.13
CA ALA A 287 -1.91 -5.26 75.04
C ALA A 287 -1.92 -4.40 73.76
N ALA A 288 -3.12 -3.96 73.41
CA ALA A 288 -3.45 -2.63 72.86
C ALA A 288 -3.22 -2.34 71.36
N ALA A 289 -4.36 -2.14 70.71
CA ALA A 289 -4.63 -1.47 69.45
C ALA A 289 -4.39 0.07 69.55
N PRO A 290 -5.06 0.93 68.74
CA PRO A 290 -4.98 1.23 67.31
C PRO A 290 -4.61 2.73 67.09
N GLU A 291 -4.97 3.31 65.94
CA GLU A 291 -4.93 4.74 65.54
C GLU A 291 -3.59 5.27 65.00
N ALA A 292 -3.51 6.22 64.06
CA ALA A 292 -4.40 6.87 63.09
C ALA A 292 -3.54 7.90 62.30
N VAL A 293 -4.18 8.59 61.34
CA VAL A 293 -3.79 9.90 60.74
C VAL A 293 -2.74 9.80 59.60
N ALA A 294 -3.07 9.92 58.31
CA ALA A 294 -3.70 10.99 57.52
C ALA A 294 -2.78 12.19 57.17
N ALA A 295 -2.87 12.61 55.90
CA ALA A 295 -2.44 13.90 55.30
C ALA A 295 -0.91 14.07 55.06
N SER A 296 -0.38 14.70 54.01
CA SER A 296 -0.92 15.47 52.87
C SER A 296 0.21 15.87 51.88
N LEU A 297 -0.17 16.15 50.63
CA LEU A 297 0.28 17.28 49.76
C LEU A 297 1.76 17.46 49.34
N ALA A 298 1.99 17.35 48.02
CA ALA A 298 2.72 18.30 47.13
C ALA A 298 2.55 17.77 45.69
N SER A 299 1.87 18.37 44.70
CA SER A 299 1.80 19.76 44.22
C SER A 299 3.16 20.39 43.92
N ALA A 300 3.67 20.15 42.71
CA ALA A 300 4.62 21.05 42.07
C ALA A 300 4.26 21.19 40.58
N ALA A 301 3.88 22.41 40.22
CA ALA A 301 3.65 22.89 38.87
C ALA A 301 4.90 23.63 38.36
N ALA A 302 5.23 23.45 37.09
CA ALA A 302 5.94 24.37 36.19
C ALA A 302 5.91 23.71 34.80
N GLY A 303 5.41 24.27 33.70
CA GLY A 303 5.27 25.66 33.30
C GLY A 303 6.18 25.91 32.10
N VAL A 304 5.65 25.85 30.87
CA VAL A 304 6.14 26.44 29.59
C VAL A 304 4.93 26.39 28.64
N GLU A 305 4.12 27.40 28.38
CA GLU A 305 4.32 28.76 27.85
C GLU A 305 4.87 28.82 26.41
N GLY A 306 3.95 29.06 25.47
CA GLY A 306 4.11 30.02 24.38
C GLY A 306 4.87 29.59 23.12
N ARG A 307 4.14 29.42 22.01
CA ARG A 307 4.50 30.11 20.75
C ARG A 307 3.33 30.24 19.78
N GLU A 308 2.74 31.43 19.79
CA GLU A 308 2.12 32.06 18.62
C GLU A 308 3.21 32.55 17.65
N GLY A 309 2.87 32.67 16.38
CA GLY A 309 3.68 33.23 15.28
C GLY A 309 3.22 32.58 13.97
N GLU A 310 2.22 33.13 13.28
CA GLU A 310 2.40 34.17 12.24
C GLU A 310 3.51 33.80 11.25
N LEU A 311 3.11 33.21 10.11
CA LEU A 311 3.22 33.78 8.75
C LEU A 311 2.37 32.93 7.79
#